data_AF-A0ABD0SRB2-F1
#
_entry.id   AF-A0ABD0SRB2-F1
#
_cell.length_a   1.000
_cell.length_b   1.000
_cell.length_c   1.000
_cell.angle_alpha   90.00
_cell.angle_beta   90.00
_cell.angle_gamma   90.00
#
_symmetry.space_group_name_H-M   'P 1'
#
loop_
_entity.id
_entity.type
_entity.pdbx_description
1 polymer ?
#
loop_
_entity_poly.entity_id
_entity_poly.type
_entity_poly.pdbx_seq_one_letter_code
_entity_poly.pdbx_strand_id
1 'polypeptide(L)'
;MAGFTENALIRKLQELNSSQQSIQTLSLWLIHHRKHHAAVVKTWYKELLKVKDSKQLTFMYLANDVIQNSKKKGPEYGQEFGEVLVDSFKHMAKTGINAKTKNSIHRILSIWQERGVYDAQKIQEFKEAVDPNDALPAKKASKRKSETEAKEPEKKPKVEKEKKERRRSETKVEVDGTIETHTTLSPKTPPGDPPEPEELIKALLELESSASSDEAVRERIASLPPEVSEVQLLSKLEGKMTPSYRINYVLDIIRRMREVAMFLRNNKD
;
A
#
# COMPACT_ATOMS: atom_id res chain seq x y z
N MET A 1 21.97 -17.52 -2.30
CA MET A 1 21.49 -16.15 -2.60
C MET A 1 22.52 -15.46 -3.50
N ALA A 2 22.08 -14.76 -4.55
CA ALA A 2 22.99 -14.00 -5.40
C ALA A 2 23.67 -12.88 -4.59
N GLY A 3 24.99 -12.74 -4.70
CA GLY A 3 25.73 -11.67 -4.03
C GLY A 3 25.40 -10.29 -4.59
N PHE A 4 25.61 -9.25 -3.79
CA PHE A 4 25.49 -7.87 -4.24
C PHE A 4 26.65 -7.50 -5.17
N THR A 5 26.32 -6.95 -6.35
CA THR A 5 27.28 -6.25 -7.23
C THR A 5 26.59 -5.04 -7.84
N GLU A 6 27.34 -3.97 -8.11
CA GLU A 6 26.77 -2.78 -8.77
C GLU A 6 26.16 -3.11 -10.14
N ASN A 7 26.79 -3.98 -10.92
CA ASN A 7 26.26 -4.41 -12.21
C ASN A 7 24.93 -5.19 -12.09
N ALA A 8 24.77 -6.02 -11.06
CA ALA A 8 23.49 -6.69 -10.81
C ALA A 8 22.40 -5.69 -10.45
N LEU A 9 22.73 -4.65 -9.67
CA LEU A 9 21.81 -3.56 -9.37
C LEU A 9 21.41 -2.78 -10.63
N ILE A 10 22.36 -2.42 -11.48
CA ILE A 10 22.07 -1.70 -12.74
C ILE A 10 21.09 -2.50 -13.61
N ARG A 11 21.33 -3.82 -13.79
CA ARG A 11 20.42 -4.68 -14.55
C ARG A 11 19.01 -4.71 -13.94
N LYS A 12 18.91 -4.87 -12.62
CA LYS A 12 17.63 -4.84 -11.90
C LYS A 12 16.91 -3.49 -12.03
N LEU A 13 17.63 -2.37 -12.02
CA LEU A 13 17.06 -1.02 -12.22
C LEU A 13 16.59 -0.81 -13.67
N GLN A 14 17.28 -1.41 -14.65
CA GLN A 14 16.84 -1.38 -16.04
C GLN A 14 15.52 -2.16 -16.23
N GLU A 15 15.41 -3.34 -15.60
CA GLU A 15 14.21 -4.19 -15.64
C GLU A 15 13.05 -3.68 -14.75
N LEU A 16 13.33 -2.78 -13.80
CA LEU A 16 12.34 -2.23 -12.87
C LEU A 16 11.16 -1.60 -13.61
N ASN A 17 9.93 -1.96 -13.26
CA ASN A 17 8.72 -1.37 -13.83
C ASN A 17 7.78 -0.84 -12.73
N SER A 18 6.67 -0.22 -13.13
CA SER A 18 5.74 0.43 -12.21
C SER A 18 4.83 -0.53 -11.44
N SER A 19 4.96 -1.85 -11.64
CA SER A 19 4.16 -2.82 -10.88
C SER A 19 4.65 -2.91 -9.44
N GLN A 20 3.70 -3.08 -8.52
CA GLN A 20 3.99 -3.23 -7.09
C GLN A 20 4.95 -4.40 -6.83
N GLN A 21 4.75 -5.53 -7.50
CA GLN A 21 5.60 -6.71 -7.36
C GLN A 21 7.05 -6.43 -7.76
N SER A 22 7.27 -5.72 -8.89
CA SER A 22 8.62 -5.38 -9.35
C SER A 22 9.36 -4.49 -8.34
N ILE A 23 8.67 -3.47 -7.83
CA ILE A 23 9.21 -2.52 -6.85
C ILE A 23 9.52 -3.22 -5.53
N GLN A 24 8.57 -3.99 -4.98
CA GLN A 24 8.73 -4.69 -3.70
C GLN A 24 9.83 -5.75 -3.76
N THR A 25 9.89 -6.53 -4.85
CA THR A 25 10.91 -7.56 -5.02
C THR A 25 12.31 -6.95 -5.03
N LEU A 26 12.49 -5.82 -5.75
CA LEU A 26 13.77 -5.13 -5.77
C LEU A 26 14.08 -4.46 -4.42
N SER A 27 13.10 -3.81 -3.80
CA SER A 27 13.23 -3.18 -2.49
C SER A 27 13.69 -4.18 -1.42
N LEU A 28 13.05 -5.35 -1.35
CA LEU A 28 13.42 -6.41 -0.41
C LEU A 28 14.86 -6.89 -0.64
N TRP A 29 15.26 -7.06 -1.90
CA TRP A 29 16.64 -7.42 -2.24
C TRP A 29 17.65 -6.36 -1.81
N LEU A 30 17.32 -5.06 -1.99
CA LEU A 30 18.17 -3.96 -1.53
C LEU A 30 18.28 -3.94 0.00
N ILE A 31 17.16 -4.06 0.72
CA ILE A 31 17.15 -4.09 2.19
C ILE A 31 17.94 -5.29 2.73
N HIS A 32 17.87 -6.44 2.07
CA HIS A 32 18.70 -7.60 2.41
C HIS A 32 20.20 -7.29 2.29
N HIS A 33 20.59 -6.54 1.25
CA HIS A 33 21.97 -6.12 1.01
C HIS A 33 22.31 -4.74 1.58
N ARG A 34 21.63 -4.28 2.64
CA ARG A 34 21.80 -2.93 3.23
C ARG A 34 23.23 -2.57 3.64
N LYS A 35 24.12 -3.56 3.86
CA LYS A 35 25.56 -3.33 4.08
C LYS A 35 26.21 -2.53 2.94
N HIS A 36 25.59 -2.52 1.75
CA HIS A 36 26.03 -1.79 0.57
C HIS A 36 25.18 -0.54 0.30
N HIS A 37 24.49 0.03 1.29
CA HIS A 37 23.57 1.17 1.11
C HIS A 37 24.19 2.33 0.32
N ALA A 38 25.43 2.73 0.63
CA ALA A 38 26.12 3.81 -0.07
C ALA A 38 26.29 3.52 -1.57
N ALA A 39 26.75 2.30 -1.91
CA ALA A 39 26.88 1.87 -3.31
C ALA A 39 25.51 1.78 -4.01
N VAL A 40 24.49 1.31 -3.30
CA VAL A 40 23.11 1.24 -3.81
C VAL A 40 22.59 2.62 -4.17
N VAL A 41 22.65 3.57 -3.23
CA VAL A 41 22.09 4.92 -3.43
C VAL A 41 22.86 5.68 -4.51
N LYS A 42 24.20 5.57 -4.51
CA LYS A 42 25.04 6.14 -5.57
C LYS A 42 24.69 5.59 -6.96
N THR A 43 24.45 4.27 -7.06
CA THR A 43 24.07 3.64 -8.32
C THR A 43 22.65 4.03 -8.74
N TRP A 44 21.71 4.03 -7.81
CA TRP A 44 20.34 4.50 -8.03
C TRP A 44 20.33 5.93 -8.56
N TYR A 45 21.11 6.83 -7.95
CA TYR A 45 21.22 8.22 -8.39
C TYR A 45 21.77 8.32 -9.82
N LYS A 46 22.89 7.65 -10.11
CA LYS A 46 23.47 7.63 -11.47
C LYS A 46 22.51 7.12 -12.53
N GLU A 47 21.75 6.07 -12.23
CA GLU A 47 20.75 5.52 -13.16
C GLU A 47 19.51 6.42 -13.28
N LEU A 48 19.08 7.07 -12.19
CA LEU A 48 18.01 8.06 -12.20
C LEU A 48 18.32 9.22 -13.15
N LEU A 49 19.56 9.71 -13.15
CA LEU A 49 19.97 10.81 -14.02
C LEU A 49 19.84 10.49 -15.52
N LYS A 50 19.90 9.20 -15.89
CA LYS A 50 19.83 8.72 -17.28
C LYS A 50 18.39 8.52 -17.78
N VAL A 51 17.44 8.31 -16.88
CA VAL A 51 16.03 8.03 -17.22
C VAL A 51 15.18 9.30 -17.19
N LYS A 52 14.02 9.27 -17.88
CA LYS A 52 13.06 10.39 -17.95
C LYS A 52 11.63 9.93 -17.64
N ASP A 53 10.74 10.90 -17.42
CA ASP A 53 9.28 10.73 -17.34
C ASP A 53 8.82 9.67 -16.33
N SER A 54 8.01 8.71 -16.78
CA SER A 54 7.39 7.68 -15.93
C SER A 54 8.42 6.79 -15.24
N LYS A 55 9.60 6.58 -15.84
CA LYS A 55 10.65 5.77 -15.25
C LYS A 55 11.28 6.45 -14.05
N GLN A 56 11.44 7.79 -14.08
CA GLN A 56 11.90 8.55 -12.89
C GLN A 56 10.94 8.40 -11.73
N LEU A 57 9.63 8.42 -11.99
CA LEU A 57 8.61 8.18 -10.96
C LEU A 57 8.73 6.77 -10.37
N THR A 58 8.96 5.75 -11.20
CA THR A 58 9.19 4.37 -10.72
C THR A 58 10.41 4.27 -9.80
N PHE A 59 11.50 4.98 -10.13
CA PHE A 59 12.69 5.05 -9.27
C PHE A 59 12.37 5.72 -7.93
N MET A 60 11.53 6.75 -7.92
CA MET A 60 11.06 7.40 -6.70
C MET A 60 10.18 6.47 -5.84
N TYR A 61 9.33 5.65 -6.46
CA TYR A 61 8.57 4.63 -5.72
C TYR A 61 9.47 3.56 -5.09
N LEU A 62 10.52 3.14 -5.78
CA LEU A 62 11.53 2.26 -5.20
C LEU A 62 12.24 2.91 -4.00
N ALA A 63 12.71 4.15 -4.15
CA ALA A 63 13.36 4.87 -3.05
C ALA A 63 12.41 5.01 -1.84
N ASN A 64 11.14 5.36 -2.09
CA ASN A 64 10.12 5.42 -1.06
C ASN A 64 9.95 4.10 -0.31
N ASP A 65 9.81 2.98 -1.02
CA ASP A 65 9.63 1.67 -0.40
C ASP A 65 10.87 1.26 0.42
N VAL A 66 12.08 1.45 -0.14
CA VAL A 66 13.34 1.14 0.55
C VAL A 66 13.51 1.97 1.81
N ILE A 67 13.33 3.30 1.72
CA ILE A 67 13.52 4.21 2.87
C ILE A 67 12.54 3.84 3.98
N GLN A 68 11.27 3.62 3.68
CA GLN A 68 10.27 3.33 4.71
C GLN A 68 10.43 1.94 5.33
N ASN A 69 10.67 0.91 4.51
CA ASN A 69 10.76 -0.48 4.98
C ASN A 69 12.11 -0.79 5.65
N SER A 70 13.18 -0.05 5.32
CA SER A 70 14.47 -0.21 5.97
C SER A 70 14.55 0.39 7.38
N LYS A 71 13.65 1.31 7.78
CA LYS A 71 13.67 1.98 9.11
C LYS A 71 13.75 1.00 10.28
N LYS A 72 13.12 -0.17 10.17
CA LYS A 72 13.14 -1.23 11.20
C LYS A 72 14.51 -1.93 11.33
N LYS A 73 15.32 -1.90 10.27
CA LYS A 73 16.65 -2.53 10.20
C LYS A 73 17.78 -1.56 10.51
N GLY A 74 17.61 -0.28 10.17
CA GLY A 74 18.54 0.79 10.49
C GLY A 74 18.26 2.07 9.68
N PRO A 75 18.90 3.20 10.05
CA PRO A 75 18.66 4.51 9.41
C PRO A 75 19.50 4.73 8.14
N GLU A 76 20.35 3.79 7.75
CA GLU A 76 21.43 4.02 6.77
C GLU A 76 20.89 4.46 5.41
N TYR A 77 19.83 3.82 4.93
CA TYR A 77 19.18 4.24 3.69
C TYR A 77 18.54 5.62 3.81
N GLY A 78 17.85 5.92 4.91
CA GLY A 78 17.24 7.24 5.11
C GLY A 78 18.27 8.37 5.07
N GLN A 79 19.42 8.18 5.73
CA GLN A 79 20.51 9.16 5.72
C GLN A 79 21.10 9.33 4.32
N GLU A 80 21.48 8.23 3.68
CA GLU A 80 22.17 8.26 2.38
C GLU A 80 21.27 8.82 1.27
N PHE A 81 19.98 8.45 1.24
CA PHE A 81 19.04 9.03 0.29
C PHE A 81 18.83 10.53 0.55
N GLY A 82 18.79 10.95 1.82
CA GLY A 82 18.63 12.35 2.19
C GLY A 82 19.68 13.29 1.57
N GLU A 83 20.89 12.80 1.33
CA GLU A 83 21.98 13.56 0.70
C GLU A 83 21.77 13.73 -0.81
N VAL A 84 21.33 12.69 -1.52
CA VAL A 84 21.22 12.71 -3.00
C VAL A 84 19.85 13.20 -3.50
N LEU A 85 18.82 13.20 -2.65
CA LEU A 85 17.44 13.50 -3.05
C LEU A 85 17.25 14.94 -3.52
N VAL A 86 17.92 15.93 -2.90
CA VAL A 86 17.82 17.33 -3.32
C VAL A 86 18.26 17.49 -4.79
N ASP A 87 19.42 16.93 -5.13
CA ASP A 87 19.95 17.02 -6.49
C ASP A 87 19.16 16.16 -7.48
N SER A 88 18.61 15.03 -7.01
CA SER A 88 17.68 14.20 -7.79
C SER A 88 16.43 14.98 -8.18
N PHE A 89 15.79 15.67 -7.23
CA PHE A 89 14.61 16.47 -7.50
C PHE A 89 14.91 17.66 -8.41
N LYS A 90 16.02 18.37 -8.21
CA LYS A 90 16.48 19.43 -9.12
C LYS A 90 16.66 18.91 -10.55
N HIS A 91 17.24 17.72 -10.72
CA HIS A 91 17.41 17.12 -12.05
C HIS A 91 16.07 16.76 -12.68
N MET A 92 15.16 16.16 -11.92
CA MET A 92 13.82 15.84 -12.37
C MET A 92 13.05 17.08 -12.80
N ALA A 93 13.11 18.16 -12.01
CA ALA A 93 12.51 19.46 -12.36
C ALA A 93 13.10 20.02 -13.67
N LYS A 94 14.42 20.00 -13.84
CA LYS A 94 15.11 20.46 -15.07
C LYS A 94 14.78 19.64 -16.31
N THR A 95 14.58 18.33 -16.14
CA THR A 95 14.31 17.40 -17.24
C THR A 95 12.86 17.52 -17.76
N GLY A 96 11.99 18.22 -17.02
CA GLY A 96 10.62 18.49 -17.43
C GLY A 96 9.62 17.43 -16.96
N ILE A 97 9.61 17.09 -15.66
CA ILE A 97 8.59 16.19 -15.11
C ILE A 97 7.16 16.73 -15.35
N ASN A 98 6.26 15.83 -15.77
CA ASN A 98 4.85 16.17 -15.95
C ASN A 98 4.13 16.41 -14.61
N ALA A 99 2.96 17.06 -14.67
CA ALA A 99 2.15 17.39 -13.50
C ALA A 99 1.76 16.16 -12.66
N LYS A 100 1.49 15.01 -13.29
CA LYS A 100 1.15 13.76 -12.60
C LYS A 100 2.32 13.25 -11.73
N THR A 101 3.52 13.26 -12.28
CA THR A 101 4.75 12.84 -11.60
C THR A 101 5.04 13.77 -10.44
N LYS A 102 4.93 15.09 -10.68
CA LYS A 102 5.07 16.10 -9.65
C LYS A 102 4.09 15.88 -8.48
N ASN A 103 2.79 15.73 -8.75
CA ASN A 103 1.79 15.47 -7.71
C ASN A 103 2.08 14.19 -6.92
N SER A 104 2.57 13.16 -7.59
CA SER A 104 2.96 11.90 -6.95
C SER A 104 4.17 12.09 -6.03
N ILE A 105 5.15 12.90 -6.42
CA ILE A 105 6.30 13.24 -5.57
C ILE A 105 5.86 14.07 -4.37
N HIS A 106 5.00 15.08 -4.54
CA HIS A 106 4.46 15.83 -3.40
C HIS A 106 3.72 14.92 -2.41
N ARG A 107 2.95 13.95 -2.91
CA ARG A 107 2.30 12.94 -2.05
C ARG A 107 3.34 12.12 -1.27
N ILE A 108 4.42 11.66 -1.90
CA ILE A 108 5.52 10.94 -1.21
C ILE A 108 6.12 11.83 -0.11
N LEU A 109 6.41 13.09 -0.40
CA LEU A 109 6.99 14.03 0.56
C LEU A 109 6.06 14.31 1.75
N SER A 110 4.75 14.46 1.51
CA SER A 110 3.76 14.59 2.58
C SER A 110 3.73 13.36 3.48
N ILE A 111 3.73 12.15 2.90
CA ILE A 111 3.76 10.89 3.67
C ILE A 111 5.06 10.80 4.49
N TRP A 112 6.20 11.21 3.93
CA TRP A 112 7.46 11.24 4.67
C TRP A 112 7.42 12.20 5.85
N GLN A 113 6.76 13.35 5.71
CA GLN A 113 6.55 14.30 6.80
C GLN A 113 5.64 13.72 7.89
N GLU A 114 4.50 13.14 7.51
CA GLU A 114 3.53 12.53 8.44
C GLU A 114 4.15 11.36 9.23
N ARG A 115 4.97 10.54 8.57
CA ARG A 115 5.63 9.37 9.16
C ARG A 115 6.97 9.69 9.84
N GLY A 116 7.36 10.97 9.90
CA GLY A 116 8.65 11.41 10.47
C GLY A 116 9.83 10.67 9.85
N VAL A 117 9.86 10.53 8.52
CA VAL A 117 10.99 9.97 7.77
C VAL A 117 12.12 11.00 7.70
N TYR A 118 11.76 12.26 7.43
CA TYR A 118 12.63 13.42 7.48
C TYR A 118 11.95 14.53 8.29
N ASP A 119 12.73 15.48 8.78
CA ASP A 119 12.24 16.65 9.49
C ASP A 119 11.58 17.67 8.53
N ALA A 120 10.77 18.56 9.09
CA ALA A 120 9.99 19.51 8.31
C ALA A 120 10.87 20.44 7.43
N GLN A 121 12.07 20.81 7.90
CA GLN A 121 12.98 21.66 7.14
C GLN A 121 13.52 20.94 5.91
N LYS A 122 13.96 19.69 6.06
CA LYS A 122 14.43 18.88 4.92
C LYS A 122 13.32 18.57 3.93
N ILE A 123 12.10 18.30 4.41
CA ILE A 123 10.94 18.13 3.52
C ILE A 123 10.66 19.40 2.72
N GLN A 124 10.77 20.58 3.34
CA GLN A 124 10.58 21.85 2.65
C GLN A 124 11.66 22.06 1.57
N GLU A 125 12.93 21.76 1.88
CA GLU A 125 14.02 21.78 0.89
C GLU A 125 13.73 20.87 -0.31
N PHE A 126 13.19 19.67 -0.07
CA PHE A 126 12.79 18.77 -1.14
C PHE A 126 11.64 19.33 -1.98
N LYS A 127 10.62 19.93 -1.37
CA LYS A 127 9.50 20.55 -2.10
C LYS A 127 9.98 21.69 -3.02
N GLU A 128 10.85 22.55 -2.51
CA GLU A 128 11.47 23.65 -3.28
C GLU A 128 12.34 23.14 -4.43
N ALA A 129 13.01 22.01 -4.24
CA ALA A 129 13.82 21.37 -5.29
C ALA A 129 12.95 20.76 -6.42
N VAL A 130 11.76 20.26 -6.10
CA VAL A 130 10.80 19.72 -7.09
C VAL A 130 10.11 20.83 -7.86
N ASP A 131 9.72 21.91 -7.17
CA ASP A 131 9.20 23.11 -7.79
C ASP A 131 9.62 24.37 -7.03
N PRO A 132 10.52 25.18 -7.61
CA PRO A 132 10.90 26.46 -7.04
C PRO A 132 9.73 27.43 -6.85
N ASN A 133 8.61 27.24 -7.57
CA ASN A 133 7.41 28.07 -7.44
C ASN A 133 6.44 27.59 -6.34
N ASP A 134 6.63 26.40 -5.77
CA ASP A 134 5.80 25.88 -4.66
C ASP A 134 6.29 26.38 -3.29
N ALA A 135 7.36 27.19 -3.28
CA ALA A 135 7.73 28.03 -2.14
C ALA A 135 6.63 29.09 -1.93
N LEU A 136 5.61 28.78 -1.13
CA LEU A 136 4.55 29.73 -0.80
C LEU A 136 5.12 31.08 -0.30
N PRO A 137 4.48 32.22 -0.64
CA PRO A 137 4.80 33.53 -0.13
C PRO A 137 4.28 33.68 1.30
N ALA A 138 4.95 33.09 2.28
CA ALA A 138 4.69 33.35 3.69
C ALA A 138 5.30 34.71 4.10
N LYS A 139 4.65 35.82 3.70
CA LYS A 139 4.60 37.16 4.36
C LYS A 139 4.23 38.27 3.35
N LYS A 140 2.94 38.44 3.07
CA LYS A 140 2.34 39.76 2.78
C LYS A 140 1.07 39.93 3.59
N ALA A 141 1.22 39.95 4.91
CA ALA A 141 0.22 40.55 5.78
C ALA A 141 0.35 42.08 5.64
N SER A 142 -0.74 42.68 5.19
CA SER A 142 -0.96 44.11 5.05
C SER A 142 -0.51 44.88 6.30
N LYS A 143 0.51 45.71 6.14
CA LYS A 143 1.04 46.62 7.16
C LYS A 143 0.11 47.83 7.25
N ARG A 144 -0.99 47.72 8.00
CA ARG A 144 -1.69 48.89 8.56
C ARG A 144 -1.02 49.23 9.90
N LYS A 145 -0.46 50.44 9.93
CA LYS A 145 0.14 51.12 11.09
C LYS A 145 -0.82 51.15 12.29
N SER A 146 -0.30 50.84 13.47
CA SER A 146 -0.62 51.55 14.70
C SER A 146 0.56 51.40 15.67
N GLU A 147 1.29 52.50 15.85
CA GLU A 147 2.20 52.75 16.97
C GLU A 147 1.38 52.86 18.25
N THR A 148 1.80 52.23 19.36
CA THR A 148 1.93 52.89 20.68
C THR A 148 2.76 52.04 21.65
N GLU A 149 3.30 52.72 22.65
CA GLU A 149 4.52 52.47 23.42
C GLU A 149 4.43 51.45 24.58
N ALA A 150 5.62 50.91 24.88
CA ALA A 150 6.26 50.66 26.19
C ALA A 150 5.52 49.89 27.31
N LYS A 151 6.14 48.79 27.77
CA LYS A 151 6.87 48.67 29.06
C LYS A 151 7.10 47.20 29.46
N GLU A 152 8.36 46.85 29.73
CA GLU A 152 8.74 45.78 30.69
C GLU A 152 8.40 46.26 32.13
N PRO A 153 8.13 45.39 33.13
CA PRO A 153 9.16 44.46 33.65
C PRO A 153 8.67 43.08 34.19
N GLU A 154 9.68 42.24 34.45
CA GLU A 154 9.79 40.98 35.20
C GLU A 154 8.68 40.54 36.18
N LYS A 155 8.38 39.22 36.21
CA LYS A 155 8.62 38.27 37.36
C LYS A 155 7.95 36.88 37.16
N LYS A 156 8.69 35.82 37.49
CA LYS A 156 8.20 34.42 37.72
C LYS A 156 7.44 34.34 39.07
N PRO A 157 6.51 33.38 39.30
CA PRO A 157 6.87 31.99 39.67
C PRO A 157 5.96 30.86 39.13
N LYS A 158 6.42 29.63 39.42
CA LYS A 158 5.97 28.27 39.09
C LYS A 158 4.55 27.87 39.58
N VAL A 159 4.18 26.63 39.19
CA VAL A 159 3.16 25.68 39.72
C VAL A 159 2.02 25.52 38.70
N GLU A 160 1.56 24.36 38.21
CA GLU A 160 1.67 22.92 38.46
C GLU A 160 1.16 22.26 37.16
N LYS A 161 1.76 21.18 36.64
CA LYS A 161 1.02 20.30 35.71
C LYS A 161 1.24 18.85 36.07
N GLU A 162 0.09 18.24 36.32
CA GLU A 162 -0.14 16.91 36.85
C GLU A 162 0.51 15.82 36.01
N LYS A 163 1.09 14.90 36.77
CA LYS A 163 1.54 13.58 36.38
C LYS A 163 0.29 12.74 36.08
N LYS A 164 0.07 12.32 34.83
CA LYS A 164 -0.89 11.25 34.51
C LYS A 164 -0.18 10.09 33.81
N GLU A 165 0.46 9.33 34.66
CA GLU A 165 0.87 7.93 34.50
C GLU A 165 -0.28 7.12 33.88
N ARG A 166 -0.07 6.58 32.67
CA ARG A 166 -0.94 5.56 32.07
C ARG A 166 -0.18 4.25 31.98
N ARG A 167 -0.30 3.50 33.07
CA ARG A 167 -0.24 2.04 33.26
C ARG A 167 0.27 1.24 32.06
N ARG A 168 1.53 0.82 32.20
CA ARG A 168 2.15 -0.31 31.51
C ARG A 168 1.58 -1.60 32.10
N SER A 169 0.95 -2.44 31.29
CA SER A 169 0.63 -3.83 31.65
C SER A 169 1.37 -4.74 30.70
N GLU A 170 2.44 -5.35 31.20
CA GLU A 170 3.17 -6.44 30.56
C GLU A 170 2.51 -7.76 30.96
N THR A 171 2.23 -8.62 29.98
CA THR A 171 1.97 -10.05 30.25
C THR A 171 2.88 -10.85 29.33
N LYS A 172 3.85 -11.55 29.93
CA LYS A 172 4.71 -12.54 29.27
C LYS A 172 4.03 -13.90 29.35
N VAL A 173 3.91 -14.59 28.21
CA VAL A 173 3.70 -16.05 28.17
C VAL A 173 4.57 -16.59 27.04
N GLU A 174 5.49 -17.50 27.38
CA GLU A 174 6.38 -18.24 26.47
C GLU A 174 5.74 -19.59 26.14
N VAL A 175 5.58 -19.90 24.85
CA VAL A 175 5.67 -21.29 24.33
C VAL A 175 6.23 -21.21 22.89
N ASP A 176 7.41 -21.81 22.69
CA ASP A 176 8.09 -22.14 21.41
C ASP A 176 8.72 -21.02 20.55
N GLY A 177 9.74 -20.34 21.10
CA GLY A 177 10.93 -19.92 20.34
C GLY A 177 10.87 -18.73 19.36
N THR A 178 9.72 -18.09 19.11
CA THR A 178 9.64 -16.91 18.21
C THR A 178 8.81 -15.79 18.83
N ILE A 179 9.38 -14.59 19.00
CA ILE A 179 8.71 -13.42 19.59
C ILE A 179 8.11 -12.54 18.49
N GLU A 180 6.79 -12.63 18.29
CA GLU A 180 6.01 -11.64 17.53
C GLU A 180 5.20 -10.78 18.51
N THR A 181 5.35 -9.46 18.42
CA THR A 181 4.65 -8.49 19.29
C THR A 181 3.64 -7.71 18.43
N HIS A 182 2.38 -8.13 18.44
CA HIS A 182 1.28 -7.35 17.89
C HIS A 182 0.79 -6.34 18.95
N THR A 183 0.85 -5.04 18.63
CA THR A 183 0.20 -3.98 19.39
C THR A 183 -0.72 -3.23 18.45
N THR A 184 -2.03 -3.39 18.62
CA THR A 184 -3.05 -2.69 17.85
C THR A 184 -3.36 -1.35 18.52
N LEU A 185 -3.12 -0.25 17.80
CA LEU A 185 -3.65 1.06 18.13
C LEU A 185 -4.43 1.54 16.91
N SER A 186 -5.75 1.35 16.94
CA SER A 186 -6.64 2.02 16.00
C SER A 186 -6.83 3.48 16.40
N PRO A 187 -6.69 4.41 15.45
CA PRO A 187 -7.60 5.55 15.37
C PRO A 187 -8.41 5.46 14.07
N LYS A 188 -9.73 5.58 14.21
CA LYS A 188 -10.74 5.63 13.14
C LYS A 188 -10.29 6.48 11.94
N THR A 189 -10.46 5.93 10.73
CA THR A 189 -10.23 6.62 9.45
C THR A 189 -11.55 7.10 8.81
N PRO A 190 -11.55 8.29 8.14
CA PRO A 190 -12.68 8.81 7.37
C PRO A 190 -12.85 8.11 6.00
N PRO A 191 -14.02 8.23 5.34
CA PRO A 191 -14.38 7.42 4.18
C PRO A 191 -13.65 7.88 2.90
N GLY A 192 -12.81 7.02 2.32
CA GLY A 192 -12.22 7.27 1.00
C GLY A 192 -10.90 6.57 0.66
N ASP A 193 -10.22 5.93 1.62
CA ASP A 193 -8.97 5.19 1.34
C ASP A 193 -9.22 3.71 1.00
N PRO A 194 -8.40 3.11 0.11
CA PRO A 194 -8.43 1.67 -0.17
C PRO A 194 -8.01 0.86 1.08
N PRO A 195 -8.59 -0.34 1.28
CA PRO A 195 -8.45 -1.11 2.51
C PRO A 195 -6.99 -1.40 2.89
N GLU A 196 -6.70 -1.32 4.19
CA GLU A 196 -5.38 -1.64 4.76
C GLU A 196 -4.99 -3.09 4.39
N PRO A 197 -3.68 -3.41 4.25
CA PRO A 197 -3.23 -4.74 3.85
C PRO A 197 -3.70 -5.85 4.81
N GLU A 198 -3.92 -5.54 6.09
CA GLU A 198 -4.50 -6.48 7.07
C GLU A 198 -5.98 -6.76 6.79
N GLU A 199 -6.75 -5.77 6.34
CA GLU A 199 -8.14 -5.95 5.89
C GLU A 199 -8.19 -6.70 4.55
N LEU A 200 -7.24 -6.47 3.65
CA LEU A 200 -7.11 -7.22 2.41
C LEU A 200 -6.73 -8.67 2.66
N ILE A 201 -5.81 -8.94 3.58
CA ILE A 201 -5.47 -10.31 3.99
C ILE A 201 -6.68 -10.96 4.65
N LYS A 202 -7.37 -10.26 5.57
CA LYS A 202 -8.59 -10.78 6.19
C LYS A 202 -9.70 -11.02 5.18
N ALA A 203 -9.88 -10.13 4.21
CA ALA A 203 -10.86 -10.27 3.13
C ALA A 203 -10.49 -11.40 2.18
N LEU A 204 -9.21 -11.57 1.83
CA LEU A 204 -8.75 -12.70 1.01
C LEU A 204 -8.92 -14.04 1.74
N LEU A 205 -8.64 -14.07 3.05
CA LEU A 205 -8.78 -15.27 3.88
C LEU A 205 -10.26 -15.57 4.16
N GLU A 206 -11.10 -14.55 4.35
CA GLU A 206 -12.56 -14.67 4.37
C GLU A 206 -13.07 -15.14 3.01
N LEU A 207 -12.56 -14.65 1.89
CA LEU A 207 -12.99 -15.04 0.54
C LEU A 207 -12.49 -16.45 0.17
N GLU A 208 -11.34 -16.87 0.68
CA GLU A 208 -10.84 -18.25 0.60
C GLU A 208 -11.67 -19.19 1.48
N SER A 209 -12.07 -18.75 2.68
CA SER A 209 -13.04 -19.49 3.51
C SER A 209 -14.47 -19.45 2.95
N SER A 210 -14.81 -18.42 2.16
CA SER A 210 -16.08 -18.28 1.44
C SER A 210 -16.09 -19.13 0.17
N ALA A 211 -14.94 -19.35 -0.47
CA ALA A 211 -14.80 -20.33 -1.54
C ALA A 211 -14.99 -21.77 -1.02
N SER A 212 -14.71 -22.01 0.27
CA SER A 212 -15.07 -23.23 1.01
C SER A 212 -16.54 -23.27 1.46
N SER A 213 -17.30 -22.17 1.35
CA SER A 213 -18.67 -22.09 1.86
C SER A 213 -19.75 -22.62 0.90
N ASP A 214 -19.37 -22.98 -0.33
CA ASP A 214 -20.28 -23.63 -1.28
C ASP A 214 -20.06 -25.13 -1.39
N GLU A 215 -19.56 -25.77 -0.33
CA GLU A 215 -19.50 -27.25 -0.24
C GLU A 215 -20.90 -27.85 -0.43
N ALA A 216 -21.93 -27.24 0.16
CA ALA A 216 -23.32 -27.69 0.03
C ALA A 216 -23.88 -27.50 -1.39
N VAL A 217 -23.45 -26.46 -2.12
CA VAL A 217 -23.86 -26.25 -3.53
C VAL A 217 -23.03 -27.11 -4.47
N ARG A 218 -21.76 -27.37 -4.18
CA ARG A 218 -20.92 -28.34 -4.91
C ARG A 218 -21.45 -29.75 -4.78
N GLU A 219 -21.82 -30.20 -3.58
CA GLU A 219 -22.49 -31.49 -3.38
C GLU A 219 -23.83 -31.54 -4.13
N ARG A 220 -24.63 -30.45 -4.09
CA ARG A 220 -25.91 -30.42 -4.79
C ARG A 220 -25.76 -30.42 -6.31
N ILE A 221 -24.81 -29.68 -6.86
CA ILE A 221 -24.49 -29.69 -8.29
C ILE A 221 -23.94 -31.07 -8.71
N ALA A 222 -23.11 -31.71 -7.87
CA ALA A 222 -22.62 -33.07 -8.12
C ALA A 222 -23.72 -34.14 -8.00
N SER A 223 -24.78 -33.87 -7.22
CA SER A 223 -25.96 -34.75 -7.10
C SER A 223 -27.00 -34.58 -8.21
N LEU A 224 -26.82 -33.61 -9.11
CA LEU A 224 -27.71 -33.44 -10.26
C LEU A 224 -27.45 -34.55 -11.28
N PRO A 225 -28.52 -35.11 -11.90
CA PRO A 225 -28.36 -36.12 -12.94
C PRO A 225 -27.51 -35.57 -14.10
N PRO A 226 -26.59 -36.36 -14.68
CA PRO A 226 -25.69 -35.92 -15.74
C PRO A 226 -26.43 -35.40 -16.99
N GLU A 227 -27.70 -35.78 -17.16
CA GLU A 227 -28.58 -35.31 -18.23
C GLU A 227 -28.95 -33.83 -18.11
N VAL A 228 -28.77 -33.21 -16.95
CA VAL A 228 -29.06 -31.79 -16.68
C VAL A 228 -27.78 -30.94 -16.66
N SER A 229 -26.61 -31.55 -16.44
CA SER A 229 -25.31 -30.86 -16.46
C SER A 229 -24.67 -30.79 -17.85
N GLU A 230 -24.96 -31.73 -18.75
CA GLU A 230 -24.35 -31.79 -20.07
C GLU A 230 -25.38 -31.71 -21.20
N VAL A 231 -25.32 -30.62 -21.98
CA VAL A 231 -26.22 -30.35 -23.12
C VAL A 231 -26.19 -31.48 -24.17
N GLN A 232 -25.09 -32.23 -24.28
CA GLN A 232 -24.94 -33.33 -25.23
C GLN A 232 -25.64 -34.64 -24.80
N LEU A 233 -26.03 -34.78 -23.53
CA LEU A 233 -26.75 -35.96 -23.04
C LEU A 233 -28.28 -35.81 -23.11
N LEU A 234 -28.80 -34.60 -23.39
CA LEU A 234 -30.23 -34.35 -23.62
C LEU A 234 -30.81 -35.18 -24.77
N SER A 235 -29.99 -35.53 -25.77
CA SER A 235 -30.38 -36.35 -26.93
C SER A 235 -30.72 -37.80 -26.55
N LYS A 236 -30.19 -38.32 -25.43
CA LYS A 236 -30.51 -39.69 -24.94
C LYS A 236 -31.90 -39.80 -24.30
N LEU A 237 -32.50 -38.69 -23.88
CA LEU A 237 -33.86 -38.61 -23.34
C LEU A 237 -34.94 -38.61 -24.43
N GLU A 238 -34.56 -38.42 -25.69
CA GLU A 238 -35.49 -38.30 -26.81
C GLU A 238 -36.15 -39.65 -27.19
N GLY A 239 -35.47 -40.77 -26.92
CA GLY A 239 -35.90 -42.09 -27.42
C GLY A 239 -36.60 -43.03 -26.42
N LYS A 240 -36.68 -42.73 -25.12
CA LYS A 240 -37.06 -43.75 -24.10
C LYS A 240 -38.18 -43.41 -23.11
N MET A 241 -38.81 -42.24 -23.17
CA MET A 241 -39.89 -41.88 -22.21
C MET A 241 -41.18 -41.49 -22.92
N THR A 242 -42.31 -42.00 -22.44
CA THR A 242 -43.63 -41.58 -22.95
C THR A 242 -43.87 -40.10 -22.61
N PRO A 243 -44.68 -39.37 -23.41
CA PRO A 243 -44.84 -37.92 -23.27
C PRO A 243 -45.20 -37.45 -21.85
N SER A 244 -46.02 -38.23 -21.12
CA SER A 244 -46.40 -37.93 -19.74
C SER A 244 -45.22 -37.99 -18.75
N TYR A 245 -44.28 -38.92 -18.94
CA TYR A 245 -43.07 -38.97 -18.10
C TYR A 245 -42.11 -37.83 -18.44
N ARG A 246 -42.04 -37.42 -19.72
CA ARG A 246 -41.20 -36.27 -20.14
C ARG A 246 -41.70 -34.96 -19.54
N ILE A 247 -43.02 -34.74 -19.52
CA ILE A 247 -43.61 -33.54 -18.93
C ILE A 247 -43.36 -33.50 -17.42
N ASN A 248 -43.61 -34.59 -16.69
CA ASN A 248 -43.35 -34.64 -15.25
C ASN A 248 -41.86 -34.46 -14.91
N TYR A 249 -40.97 -35.02 -15.73
CA TYR A 249 -39.53 -34.86 -15.56
C TYR A 249 -39.08 -33.41 -15.80
N VAL A 250 -39.57 -32.77 -16.86
CA VAL A 250 -39.30 -31.35 -17.15
C VAL A 250 -39.88 -30.44 -16.06
N LEU A 251 -41.08 -30.74 -15.55
CA LEU A 251 -41.67 -29.99 -14.43
C LEU A 251 -40.86 -30.14 -13.14
N ASP A 252 -40.32 -31.34 -12.85
CA ASP A 252 -39.45 -31.53 -11.68
C ASP A 252 -38.11 -30.78 -11.84
N ILE A 253 -37.53 -30.77 -13.04
CA ILE A 253 -36.32 -29.98 -13.33
C ILE A 253 -36.59 -28.49 -13.15
N ILE A 254 -37.70 -27.97 -13.70
CA ILE A 254 -38.08 -26.56 -13.56
C ILE A 254 -38.30 -26.20 -12.08
N ARG A 255 -38.93 -27.10 -11.31
CA ARG A 255 -39.13 -26.93 -9.86
C ARG A 255 -37.81 -26.84 -9.12
N ARG A 256 -36.88 -27.76 -9.38
CA ARG A 256 -35.54 -27.77 -8.77
C ARG A 256 -34.71 -26.54 -9.16
N MET A 257 -34.76 -26.11 -10.42
CA MET A 257 -34.10 -24.87 -10.86
C MET A 257 -34.68 -23.64 -10.15
N ARG A 258 -35.99 -23.60 -9.92
CA ARG A 258 -36.64 -22.51 -9.18
C ARG A 258 -36.26 -22.49 -7.70
N GLU A 259 -36.12 -23.66 -7.07
CA GLU A 259 -35.64 -23.79 -5.69
C GLU A 259 -34.19 -23.30 -5.55
N VAL A 260 -33.30 -23.67 -6.49
CA VAL A 260 -31.91 -23.18 -6.52
C VAL A 260 -31.87 -21.66 -6.73
N ALA A 261 -32.67 -21.13 -7.65
CA ALA A 261 -32.74 -19.69 -7.90
C ALA A 261 -33.26 -18.89 -6.68
N MET A 262 -34.24 -19.43 -5.94
CA MET A 262 -34.72 -18.81 -4.70
C MET A 262 -33.66 -18.86 -3.58
N PHE A 263 -32.92 -19.96 -3.47
CA PHE A 263 -31.83 -20.09 -2.50
C PHE A 263 -30.70 -19.09 -2.78
N LEU A 264 -30.29 -18.93 -4.05
CA LEU A 264 -29.28 -17.94 -4.44
C LEU A 264 -29.73 -16.49 -4.24
N ARG A 265 -31.05 -16.23 -4.29
CA ARG A 265 -31.61 -14.91 -4.03
C ARG A 265 -31.62 -14.56 -2.54
N ASN A 266 -31.83 -15.55 -1.68
CA ASN A 266 -31.91 -15.36 -0.22
C ASN A 266 -30.53 -15.36 0.47
N ASN A 267 -29.47 -15.81 -0.19
CA ASN A 267 -28.08 -15.77 0.31
C ASN A 267 -27.27 -14.58 -0.24
N LYS A 268 -27.95 -13.53 -0.75
CA LYS A 268 -27.33 -12.35 -1.37
C LYS A 268 -27.39 -11.06 -0.52
N ASP A 269 -27.95 -11.15 0.68
CA ASP A 269 -27.90 -10.12 1.75
C ASP A 269 -26.99 -10.62 2.88
#